data_AF-A0A7K5RHV7-F1
#
_entry.id   AF-A0A7K5RHV7-F1
#
_cell.length_a   1.000
_cell.length_b   1.000
_cell.length_c   1.000
_cell.angle_alpha   90.00
_cell.angle_beta   90.00
_cell.angle_gamma   90.00
#
_symmetry.space_group_name_H-M   'P 1'
#
loop_
_entity.id
_entity.type
_entity.pdbx_description
1 polymer ?
#
loop_
_entity_poly.entity_id
_entity_poly.type
_entity_poly.pdbx_seq_one_letter_code
_entity_poly.pdbx_strand_id
1 'polypeptide(L)'
;IDHNSIPKHAVWVENSIVQAVPEHPKKDFVFCLSNSLGDAFLFQTCSQTELENWITAIHSACATAVARQHHKEDTVKLLKTEIKKLEQKIDMDEKMKKMGEMQLSSVTDSKKKKTILDQIFVWEQNLEQFQMDLFRYRCSLASLQGGELPNPKRLLAFASRPTKVAMGRLGIFSVSSFHALV
;
A
#
# COMPACT_ATOMS: atom_id res chain seq x y z
N ILE A 1 -31.51 -2.31 -11.19
CA ILE A 1 -30.40 -2.23 -12.17
C ILE A 1 -30.89 -3.00 -13.39
N ASP A 2 -30.97 -2.37 -14.55
CA ASP A 2 -31.38 -3.05 -15.78
C ASP A 2 -30.29 -4.06 -16.16
N HIS A 3 -30.63 -5.36 -16.11
CA HIS A 3 -29.69 -6.47 -16.32
C HIS A 3 -29.14 -6.55 -17.76
N ASN A 4 -29.62 -5.71 -18.68
CA ASN A 4 -29.11 -5.57 -20.04
C ASN A 4 -28.15 -4.39 -20.26
N SER A 5 -27.74 -3.70 -19.20
CA SER A 5 -26.81 -2.56 -19.33
C SER A 5 -25.37 -3.02 -19.58
N ILE A 6 -24.77 -2.62 -20.70
CA ILE A 6 -23.36 -2.89 -21.01
C ILE A 6 -22.48 -1.80 -20.36
N PRO A 7 -21.51 -2.14 -19.49
CA PRO A 7 -20.63 -1.15 -18.90
C PRO A 7 -19.71 -0.54 -19.97
N LYS A 8 -19.57 0.78 -19.97
CA LYS A 8 -18.65 1.47 -20.88
C LYS A 8 -17.17 1.17 -20.57
N HIS A 9 -16.86 1.04 -19.28
CA HIS A 9 -15.52 0.78 -18.76
C HIS A 9 -15.60 -0.14 -17.54
N ALA A 10 -14.54 -0.92 -17.32
CA ALA A 10 -14.34 -1.73 -16.12
C ALA A 10 -12.91 -1.53 -15.63
N VAL A 11 -12.75 -1.36 -14.31
CA VAL A 11 -11.44 -1.23 -13.66
C VAL A 11 -11.26 -2.43 -12.75
N TRP A 12 -10.16 -3.15 -12.92
CA TRP A 12 -9.79 -4.22 -12.00
C TRP A 12 -9.17 -3.61 -10.74
N VAL A 13 -9.75 -3.93 -9.58
CA VAL A 13 -9.42 -3.30 -8.30
C VAL A 13 -8.91 -4.29 -7.25
N GLU A 14 -8.56 -5.52 -7.62
CA GLU A 14 -7.93 -6.44 -6.67
C GLU A 14 -6.59 -5.87 -6.18
N ASN A 15 -6.31 -6.09 -4.89
CA ASN A 15 -5.14 -5.55 -4.19
C ASN A 15 -5.04 -4.02 -4.26
N SER A 16 -6.16 -3.29 -4.37
CA SER A 16 -6.16 -1.83 -4.34
C SER A 16 -6.08 -1.25 -2.93
N ILE A 17 -5.71 0.03 -2.86
CA ILE A 17 -5.83 0.88 -1.66
C ILE A 17 -6.77 2.03 -1.98
N VAL A 18 -7.70 2.31 -1.08
CA VAL A 18 -8.60 3.47 -1.18
C VAL A 18 -8.34 4.43 -0.02
N GLN A 19 -8.20 5.72 -0.31
CA GLN A 19 -7.95 6.77 0.67
C GLN A 19 -8.88 7.96 0.44
N ALA A 20 -9.42 8.52 1.52
CA ALA A 20 -10.09 9.81 1.46
C ALA A 20 -9.09 10.91 1.07
N VAL A 21 -9.54 11.90 0.31
CA VAL A 21 -8.76 13.09 -0.10
C VAL A 21 -9.53 14.36 0.32
N PRO A 22 -9.70 14.60 1.63
CA PRO A 22 -10.40 15.79 2.13
C PRO A 22 -9.69 17.10 1.75
N GLU A 23 -8.40 17.06 1.44
CA GLU A 23 -7.59 18.19 1.01
C GLU A 23 -7.79 18.59 -0.47
N HIS A 24 -8.68 17.92 -1.20
CA HIS A 24 -8.91 18.23 -2.60
C HIS A 24 -9.40 19.69 -2.77
N PRO A 25 -8.75 20.50 -3.63
CA PRO A 25 -8.87 21.97 -3.57
C PRO A 25 -10.24 22.54 -4.01
N LYS A 26 -11.08 21.73 -4.67
CA LYS A 26 -12.32 22.21 -5.32
C LYS A 26 -13.56 21.39 -5.02
N LYS A 27 -13.42 20.24 -4.36
CA LYS A 27 -14.48 19.24 -4.26
C LYS A 27 -14.41 18.55 -2.93
N ASP A 28 -15.55 18.45 -2.26
CA ASP A 28 -15.72 17.64 -1.07
C ASP A 28 -15.98 16.17 -1.43
N PHE A 29 -15.82 15.29 -0.44
CA PHE A 29 -16.12 13.85 -0.52
C PHE A 29 -15.40 13.16 -1.69
N VAL A 30 -14.14 13.53 -1.90
CA VAL A 30 -13.26 12.87 -2.87
C VAL A 30 -12.51 11.74 -2.19
N PHE A 31 -12.41 10.60 -2.86
CA PHE A 31 -11.50 9.52 -2.51
C PHE A 31 -10.67 9.10 -3.72
N CYS A 32 -9.47 8.57 -3.45
CA CYS A 32 -8.56 8.06 -4.45
C CYS A 32 -8.44 6.54 -4.29
N LEU A 33 -8.59 5.81 -5.40
CA LEU A 33 -8.26 4.40 -5.50
C LEU A 33 -6.95 4.27 -6.27
N SER A 34 -5.95 3.58 -5.72
CA SER A 34 -4.78 3.12 -6.46
C SER A 34 -4.80 1.60 -6.59
N ASN A 35 -4.64 1.10 -7.81
CA ASN A 35 -4.70 -0.33 -8.12
C ASN A 35 -3.30 -0.98 -8.03
N SER A 36 -3.25 -2.29 -8.25
CA SER A 36 -2.02 -3.08 -8.23
C SER A 36 -1.17 -2.99 -9.51
N LEU A 37 -1.55 -2.13 -10.45
CA LEU A 37 -0.89 -1.96 -11.75
C LEU A 37 -0.16 -0.61 -11.88
N GLY A 38 -0.20 0.23 -10.85
CA GLY A 38 0.40 1.57 -10.87
C GLY A 38 -0.57 2.68 -11.30
N ASP A 39 -1.86 2.39 -11.48
CA ASP A 39 -2.87 3.40 -11.81
C ASP A 39 -3.52 3.97 -10.54
N ALA A 40 -3.93 5.24 -10.60
CA ALA A 40 -4.73 5.87 -9.57
C ALA A 40 -5.91 6.66 -10.17
N PHE A 41 -7.06 6.60 -9.50
CA PHE A 41 -8.32 7.18 -9.95
C PHE A 41 -8.95 7.99 -8.83
N LEU A 42 -9.39 9.22 -9.14
CA LEU A 42 -10.17 10.05 -8.23
C LEU A 42 -11.66 9.85 -8.47
N PHE A 43 -12.39 9.64 -7.39
CA PHE A 43 -13.84 9.54 -7.37
C PHE A 43 -14.41 10.58 -6.41
N GLN A 44 -15.55 11.14 -6.76
CA GLN A 44 -16.32 12.03 -5.90
C GLN A 44 -17.66 11.38 -5.63
N THR A 45 -18.10 11.42 -4.37
CA THR A 45 -19.43 10.94 -3.97
C THR A 45 -20.27 12.06 -3.34
N CYS A 46 -21.47 11.75 -2.86
CA CYS A 46 -22.46 12.73 -2.41
C CYS A 46 -22.38 13.09 -0.92
N SER A 47 -21.67 12.32 -0.09
CA SER A 47 -21.54 12.59 1.35
C SER A 47 -20.34 11.89 1.97
N GLN A 48 -19.97 12.29 3.19
CA GLN A 48 -18.92 11.63 3.97
C GLN A 48 -19.26 10.15 4.27
N THR A 49 -20.52 9.87 4.62
CA THR A 49 -20.98 8.49 4.87
C THR A 49 -20.86 7.63 3.62
N GLU A 50 -21.25 8.14 2.46
CA GLU A 50 -21.11 7.39 1.21
C GLU A 50 -19.64 7.18 0.83
N LEU A 51 -18.76 8.12 1.15
CA LEU A 51 -17.32 7.95 0.93
C LEU A 51 -16.78 6.78 1.77
N GLU A 52 -17.15 6.73 3.04
CA GLU A 52 -16.77 5.64 3.95
C GLU A 52 -17.37 4.29 3.52
N ASN A 53 -18.61 4.29 3.02
CA ASN A 53 -19.26 3.10 2.45
C ASN A 53 -18.50 2.56 1.24
N TRP A 54 -18.10 3.43 0.30
CA TRP A 54 -17.30 3.03 -0.88
C TRP A 54 -15.95 2.45 -0.49
N ILE A 55 -15.23 3.09 0.43
CA ILE A 55 -13.95 2.61 0.95
C ILE A 55 -14.12 1.22 1.57
N THR A 56 -15.12 1.06 2.44
CA THR A 56 -15.39 -0.19 3.14
C THR A 56 -15.74 -1.31 2.16
N ALA A 57 -16.58 -1.03 1.17
CA ALA A 57 -16.99 -2.01 0.17
C ALA A 57 -15.80 -2.51 -0.67
N ILE A 58 -14.97 -1.61 -1.18
CA ILE A 58 -13.82 -1.96 -2.02
C ILE A 58 -12.77 -2.75 -1.23
N HIS A 59 -12.44 -2.29 -0.02
CA HIS A 59 -11.48 -3.01 0.84
C HIS A 59 -12.00 -4.39 1.27
N SER A 60 -13.30 -4.52 1.53
CA SER A 60 -13.93 -5.81 1.86
C SER A 60 -13.88 -6.77 0.67
N ALA A 61 -14.17 -6.28 -0.55
CA ALA A 61 -14.03 -7.07 -1.77
C ALA A 61 -12.58 -7.54 -2.00
N CYS A 62 -11.60 -6.65 -1.78
CA CYS A 62 -10.18 -7.00 -1.84
C CYS A 62 -9.82 -8.06 -0.79
N ALA A 63 -10.32 -7.94 0.44
CA ALA A 63 -10.07 -8.90 1.51
C ALA A 63 -10.57 -10.31 1.13
N THR A 64 -11.80 -10.39 0.60
CA THR A 64 -12.38 -11.65 0.14
C THR A 64 -11.61 -12.22 -1.06
N ALA A 65 -11.13 -11.38 -1.98
CA ALA A 65 -10.29 -11.83 -3.09
C ALA A 65 -8.98 -12.46 -2.59
N VAL A 66 -8.31 -11.83 -1.61
CA VAL A 66 -7.09 -12.37 -0.98
C VAL A 66 -7.37 -13.72 -0.31
N ALA A 67 -8.49 -13.84 0.41
CA ALA A 67 -8.90 -15.10 1.04
C ALA A 67 -9.16 -16.22 0.02
N ARG A 68 -9.82 -15.88 -1.10
CA ARG A 68 -10.07 -16.81 -2.20
C ARG A 68 -8.77 -17.29 -2.85
N GLN A 69 -7.82 -16.40 -3.08
CA GLN A 69 -6.50 -16.74 -3.62
C GLN A 69 -5.70 -17.68 -2.71
N HIS A 70 -5.92 -17.61 -1.38
CA HIS A 70 -5.28 -18.49 -0.40
C HIS A 70 -6.09 -19.74 -0.04
N HIS A 71 -7.23 -19.95 -0.70
CA HIS A 71 -8.19 -21.03 -0.41
C HIS A 71 -8.57 -21.07 1.09
N LYS A 72 -8.85 -19.90 1.68
CA LYS A 72 -9.30 -19.75 3.07
C LYS A 72 -10.70 -19.16 3.14
N GLU A 73 -11.51 -19.65 4.07
CA GLU A 73 -12.85 -19.14 4.34
C GLU A 73 -12.83 -18.03 5.40
N ASP A 74 -12.03 -18.20 6.46
CA ASP A 74 -11.86 -17.20 7.51
C ASP A 74 -10.90 -16.08 7.08
N THR A 75 -11.48 -15.07 6.42
CA THR A 75 -10.75 -13.92 5.87
C THR A 75 -10.05 -13.11 6.96
N VAL A 76 -10.69 -12.89 8.11
CA VAL A 76 -10.12 -12.07 9.21
C VAL A 76 -8.91 -12.77 9.82
N LYS A 77 -9.00 -14.08 10.07
CA LYS A 77 -7.87 -14.87 10.57
C LYS A 77 -6.71 -14.89 9.58
N LEU A 78 -6.99 -15.07 8.28
CA LEU A 78 -5.97 -15.00 7.24
C LEU A 78 -5.25 -13.65 7.25
N LEU A 79 -5.98 -12.54 7.21
CA LEU A 79 -5.39 -11.20 7.21
C LEU A 79 -4.51 -10.98 8.44
N LYS A 80 -4.96 -11.39 9.64
CA LYS A 80 -4.14 -11.31 10.86
C LYS A 80 -2.87 -12.15 10.77
N THR A 81 -2.91 -13.32 10.14
CA THR A 81 -1.74 -14.16 9.91
C THR A 81 -0.77 -13.52 8.92
N GLU A 82 -1.26 -13.00 7.80
CA GLU A 82 -0.41 -12.34 6.79
C GLU A 82 0.22 -11.04 7.31
N ILE A 83 -0.52 -10.27 8.11
CA ILE A 83 0.00 -9.09 8.83
C ILE A 83 1.19 -9.49 9.72
N LYS A 84 1.05 -10.54 10.55
CA LYS A 84 2.14 -11.01 11.42
C LYS A 84 3.37 -11.47 10.63
N LYS A 85 3.17 -12.15 9.48
CA LYS A 85 4.26 -12.57 8.61
C LYS A 85 5.00 -11.36 8.00
N LEU A 86 4.27 -10.34 7.56
CA LEU A 86 4.86 -9.12 7.03
C LEU A 86 5.65 -8.37 8.11
N GLU A 87 5.12 -8.25 9.33
CA GLU A 87 5.82 -7.64 10.46
C GLU A 87 7.15 -8.34 10.76
N GLN A 88 7.18 -9.68 10.69
CA GLN A 88 8.43 -10.45 10.84
C GLN A 88 9.42 -10.23 9.69
N LYS A 89 8.94 -10.17 8.44
CA LYS A 89 9.79 -9.87 7.28
C LYS A 89 10.40 -8.48 7.36
N ILE A 90 9.61 -7.48 7.77
CA ILE A 90 10.05 -6.10 7.98
C ILE A 90 11.15 -6.06 9.05
N ASP A 91 10.93 -6.67 10.21
CA ASP A 91 11.93 -6.70 11.29
C ASP A 91 13.26 -7.34 10.84
N MET A 92 13.18 -8.43 10.07
CA MET A 92 14.36 -9.11 9.53
C MET A 92 15.11 -8.23 8.52
N ASP A 93 14.42 -7.67 7.52
CA ASP A 93 15.05 -6.85 6.48
C ASP A 93 15.58 -5.52 7.05
N GLU A 94 14.94 -4.93 8.06
CA GLU A 94 15.48 -3.77 8.78
C GLU A 94 16.79 -4.08 9.49
N LYS A 95 16.88 -5.25 10.15
CA LYS A 95 18.10 -5.69 10.82
C LYS A 95 19.22 -5.97 9.80
N MET A 96 18.89 -6.60 8.69
CA MET A 96 19.85 -6.90 7.63
C MET A 96 20.36 -5.63 6.94
N LYS A 97 19.47 -4.66 6.66
CA LYS A 97 19.85 -3.34 6.14
C LYS A 97 20.84 -2.63 7.07
N LYS A 98 20.52 -2.52 8.36
CA LYS A 98 21.40 -1.89 9.36
C LYS A 98 22.75 -2.61 9.48
N MET A 99 22.74 -3.95 9.40
CA MET A 99 23.97 -4.75 9.41
C MET A 99 24.83 -4.46 8.18
N GLY A 100 24.23 -4.40 6.98
CA GLY A 100 24.92 -4.03 5.75
C GLY A 100 25.53 -2.63 5.84
N GLU A 101 24.77 -1.64 6.32
CA GLU A 101 25.24 -0.27 6.52
C GLU A 101 26.45 -0.21 7.45
N MET A 102 26.42 -0.96 8.56
CA MET A 102 27.54 -1.05 9.51
C MET A 102 28.78 -1.71 8.89
N GLN A 103 28.61 -2.68 7.99
CA GLN A 103 29.75 -3.35 7.34
C GLN A 103 30.49 -2.41 6.36
N LEU A 104 29.84 -1.39 5.81
CA LEU A 104 30.46 -0.49 4.83
C LEU A 104 31.68 0.26 5.37
N SER A 105 31.71 0.58 6.67
CA SER A 105 32.86 1.25 7.30
C SER A 105 34.07 0.33 7.50
N SER A 106 33.83 -0.99 7.59
CA SER A 106 34.86 -1.98 7.94
C SER A 106 35.43 -2.71 6.74
N VAL A 107 34.69 -2.79 5.63
CA VAL A 107 35.16 -3.38 4.38
C VAL A 107 36.08 -2.39 3.67
N THR A 108 37.23 -2.83 3.17
CA THR A 108 38.15 -2.00 2.37
C THR A 108 38.09 -2.31 0.88
N ASP A 109 37.76 -3.57 0.53
CA ASP A 109 37.61 -4.04 -0.84
C ASP A 109 36.44 -3.35 -1.56
N SER A 110 36.74 -2.66 -2.67
CA SER A 110 35.76 -1.85 -3.41
C SER A 110 34.67 -2.69 -4.06
N LYS A 111 34.98 -3.92 -4.49
CA LYS A 111 34.00 -4.82 -5.11
C LYS A 111 33.00 -5.34 -4.07
N LYS A 112 33.48 -5.74 -2.90
CA LYS A 112 32.64 -6.14 -1.76
C LYS A 112 31.78 -4.98 -1.25
N LYS A 113 32.34 -3.76 -1.17
CA LYS A 113 31.55 -2.55 -0.84
C LYS A 113 30.38 -2.35 -1.80
N LYS A 114 30.64 -2.48 -3.11
CA LYS A 114 29.60 -2.34 -4.12
C LYS A 114 28.49 -3.38 -3.93
N THR A 115 28.83 -4.65 -3.73
CA THR A 115 27.85 -5.71 -3.48
C THR A 115 26.99 -5.44 -2.23
N ILE A 116 27.60 -4.92 -1.15
CA ILE A 116 26.85 -4.56 0.06
C ILE A 116 25.90 -3.39 -0.20
N LEU A 117 26.35 -2.36 -0.93
CA LEU A 117 25.49 -1.23 -1.31
C LEU A 117 24.30 -1.67 -2.17
N ASP A 118 24.55 -2.53 -3.16
CA ASP A 118 23.49 -3.09 -4.01
C ASP A 118 22.47 -3.87 -3.16
N GLN A 119 22.93 -4.65 -2.18
CA GLN A 119 22.05 -5.39 -1.27
C GLN A 119 21.25 -4.48 -0.31
N ILE A 120 21.85 -3.40 0.19
CA ILE A 120 21.16 -2.37 0.99
C ILE A 120 20.01 -1.76 0.21
N PHE A 121 20.23 -1.48 -1.07
CA PHE A 121 19.20 -0.95 -1.95
C PHE A 121 18.05 -1.95 -2.17
N VAL A 122 18.36 -3.25 -2.34
CA VAL A 122 17.35 -4.31 -2.41
C VAL A 122 16.51 -4.38 -1.14
N TRP A 123 17.13 -4.35 0.05
CA TRP A 123 16.37 -4.33 1.30
C TRP A 123 15.52 -3.07 1.45
N GLU A 124 16.00 -1.92 1.00
CA GLU A 124 15.20 -0.68 1.01
C GLU A 124 13.94 -0.79 0.16
N GLN A 125 14.03 -1.33 -1.07
CA GLN A 125 12.86 -1.56 -1.93
C GLN A 125 11.90 -2.60 -1.35
N ASN A 126 12.43 -3.71 -0.82
CA ASN A 126 11.62 -4.73 -0.15
C ASN A 126 10.84 -4.14 1.03
N LEU A 127 11.49 -3.29 1.83
CA LEU A 127 10.85 -2.64 2.98
C LEU A 127 9.72 -1.70 2.54
N GLU A 128 9.87 -0.95 1.45
CA GLU A 128 8.77 -0.15 0.89
C GLU A 128 7.58 -1.03 0.50
N GLN A 129 7.85 -2.14 -0.21
CA GLN A 129 6.82 -3.11 -0.60
C GLN A 129 6.11 -3.72 0.62
N PHE A 130 6.86 -4.20 1.60
CA PHE A 130 6.28 -4.84 2.79
C PHE A 130 5.46 -3.86 3.63
N GLN A 131 5.89 -2.60 3.76
CA GLN A 131 5.13 -1.57 4.47
C GLN A 131 3.84 -1.22 3.72
N MET A 132 3.89 -1.17 2.38
CA MET A 132 2.70 -0.95 1.55
C MET A 132 1.70 -2.10 1.69
N ASP A 133 2.15 -3.35 1.60
CA ASP A 133 1.29 -4.52 1.79
C ASP A 133 0.70 -4.60 3.20
N LEU A 134 1.51 -4.28 4.22
CA LEU A 134 1.06 -4.23 5.61
C LEU A 134 -0.04 -3.18 5.79
N PHE A 135 0.14 -1.99 5.20
CA PHE A 135 -0.88 -0.93 5.22
C PHE A 135 -2.16 -1.39 4.53
N ARG A 136 -2.05 -2.00 3.34
CA ARG A 136 -3.19 -2.53 2.58
C ARG A 136 -3.98 -3.58 3.35
N TYR A 137 -3.30 -4.56 3.97
CA TYR A 137 -3.98 -5.56 4.80
C TYR A 137 -4.62 -4.97 6.06
N ARG A 138 -4.01 -3.93 6.65
CA ARG A 138 -4.63 -3.22 7.77
C ARG A 138 -5.88 -2.44 7.33
N CYS A 139 -5.89 -1.83 6.14
CA CYS A 139 -7.10 -1.24 5.56
C CYS A 139 -8.22 -2.27 5.35
N SER A 140 -7.88 -3.42 4.76
CA SER A 140 -8.81 -4.55 4.58
C SER A 140 -9.37 -5.03 5.92
N LEU A 141 -8.52 -5.24 6.92
CA LEU A 141 -8.91 -5.71 8.24
C LEU A 141 -9.80 -4.69 8.96
N ALA A 142 -9.44 -3.41 8.93
CA ALA A 142 -10.23 -2.33 9.51
C ALA A 142 -11.64 -2.27 8.90
N SER A 143 -11.74 -2.40 7.57
CA SER A 143 -13.02 -2.38 6.86
C SER A 143 -13.93 -3.55 7.23
N LEU A 144 -13.37 -4.75 7.44
CA LEU A 144 -14.14 -5.93 7.88
C LEU A 144 -14.59 -5.85 9.35
N GLN A 145 -13.89 -5.06 10.17
CA GLN A 145 -14.14 -4.99 11.62
C GLN A 145 -14.78 -3.67 12.07
N GLY A 146 -15.04 -2.73 11.15
CA GLY A 146 -15.51 -1.38 11.48
C GLY A 146 -14.49 -0.58 12.29
N GLY A 147 -13.19 -0.85 12.10
CA GLY A 147 -12.10 -0.15 12.77
C GLY A 147 -11.61 1.07 12.01
N GLU A 148 -10.79 1.90 12.68
CA GLU A 148 -10.12 3.04 12.03
C GLU A 148 -9.08 2.55 11.02
N LEU A 149 -8.99 3.23 9.87
CA LEU A 149 -7.95 2.97 8.88
C LEU A 149 -6.56 3.30 9.42
N PRO A 150 -5.51 2.60 8.95
CA PRO A 150 -4.13 2.91 9.35
C PRO A 150 -3.73 4.34 8.96
N ASN A 151 -2.90 4.97 9.79
CA ASN A 151 -2.48 6.35 9.59
C ASN A 151 -1.60 6.51 8.31
N PRO A 152 -2.03 7.30 7.31
CA PRO A 152 -1.29 7.45 6.05
C PRO A 152 0.07 8.13 6.21
N LYS A 153 0.22 9.06 7.16
CA LYS A 153 1.49 9.76 7.41
C LYS A 153 2.57 8.81 7.91
N ARG A 154 2.19 7.76 8.67
CA ARG A 154 3.13 6.73 9.11
C ARG A 154 3.67 5.93 7.94
N LEU A 155 2.83 5.57 6.97
CA LEU A 155 3.29 4.88 5.76
C LEU A 155 4.25 5.75 4.94
N LEU A 156 3.90 7.02 4.71
CA LEU A 156 4.71 7.95 3.93
C LEU A 156 6.11 8.22 4.53
N ALA A 157 6.29 7.99 5.82
CA ALA A 157 7.61 8.08 6.45
C ALA A 157 8.58 7.00 5.94
N PHE A 158 8.08 5.85 5.50
CA PHE A 158 8.88 4.75 4.96
C PHE A 158 9.30 4.93 3.51
N ALA A 159 8.75 5.92 2.79
CA ALA A 159 9.16 6.19 1.42
C ALA A 159 10.67 6.53 1.35
N SER A 160 11.39 5.77 0.53
CA SER A 160 12.82 5.90 0.28
C SER A 160 13.13 7.22 -0.43
N ARG A 161 14.40 7.63 -0.42
CA ARG A 161 14.81 8.88 -1.09
C ARG A 161 14.48 8.85 -2.59
N PRO A 162 14.79 7.76 -3.35
CA PRO A 162 14.39 7.66 -4.75
C PRO A 162 12.88 7.80 -4.96
N THR A 163 12.07 7.13 -4.14
CA THR A 163 10.60 7.17 -4.25
C THR A 163 10.04 8.55 -3.93
N LYS A 164 10.60 9.25 -2.94
CA LYS A 164 10.26 10.66 -2.64
C LYS A 164 10.56 11.58 -3.83
N VAL A 165 11.68 11.37 -4.52
CA VAL A 165 12.02 12.13 -5.74
C VAL A 165 11.03 11.82 -6.86
N ALA A 166 10.64 10.56 -7.04
CA ALA A 166 9.64 10.15 -8.03
C ALA A 166 8.27 10.79 -7.76
N MET A 167 7.77 10.73 -6.52
CA MET A 167 6.54 11.42 -6.11
C MET A 167 6.64 12.94 -6.31
N GLY A 168 7.80 13.53 -6.04
CA GLY A 168 8.05 14.96 -6.31
C GLY A 168 7.92 15.32 -7.79
N ARG A 169 8.35 14.44 -8.70
CA ARG A 169 8.17 14.63 -10.16
C ARG A 169 6.72 14.49 -10.60
N LEU A 170 5.95 13.63 -9.94
CA LEU A 170 4.50 13.51 -10.14
C LEU A 170 3.73 14.72 -9.57
N GLY A 171 4.36 15.51 -8.69
CA GLY A 171 3.74 16.66 -8.04
C GLY A 171 2.74 16.29 -6.94
N ILE A 172 2.69 15.03 -6.52
CA ILE A 172 1.73 14.52 -5.54
C ILE A 172 2.48 13.66 -4.53
N PHE A 173 2.29 13.95 -3.23
CA PHE A 173 2.87 13.20 -2.13
C PHE A 173 1.75 12.61 -1.26
N SER A 174 1.24 11.44 -1.66
CA SER A 174 0.14 10.75 -1.00
C SER A 174 0.37 9.25 -0.93
N VAL A 175 -0.42 8.55 -0.10
CA VAL A 175 -0.40 7.08 -0.07
C VAL A 175 -0.73 6.50 -1.45
N SER A 176 -1.64 7.14 -2.19
CA SER A 176 -2.02 6.68 -3.53
C SER A 176 -0.88 6.79 -4.54
N SER A 177 -0.11 7.90 -4.53
CA SER A 177 1.07 8.04 -5.39
C SER A 177 2.21 7.13 -4.96
N PHE A 178 2.36 6.87 -3.66
CA PHE A 178 3.35 5.92 -3.15
C PHE A 178 3.00 4.49 -3.58
N HIS A 179 1.74 4.06 -3.41
CA HIS A 179 1.27 2.75 -3.85
C HIS A 179 1.41 2.56 -5.36
N ALA A 180 1.18 3.60 -6.17
CA ALA A 180 1.34 3.51 -7.62
C ALA A 180 2.80 3.32 -8.07
N LEU A 181 3.78 3.64 -7.22
CA LEU A 181 5.22 3.54 -7.52
C LEU A 181 5.87 2.26 -6.99
N VAL A 182 5.21 1.57 -6.06
CA VAL A 182 5.66 0.34 -5.39
C VAL A 182 5.06 -0.85 -6.12
#